data_AF-A0A6S6R1G6-F1
#
_entry.id   AF-A0A6S6R1G6-F1
#
_cell.length_a   1.000
_cell.length_b   1.000
_cell.length_c   1.000
_cell.angle_alpha   90.00
_cell.angle_beta   90.00
_cell.angle_gamma   90.00
#
_symmetry.space_group_name_H-M   'P 1'
#
loop_
_entity.id
_entity.type
_entity.pdbx_description
1 polymer ?
#
loop_
_entity_poly.entity_id
_entity_poly.type
_entity_poly.pdbx_seq_one_letter_code
_entity_poly.pdbx_strand_id
1 'polypeptide(L)' 'MRYRIEYADGRRCSVAISRNDLLNQLRTSSSKISDIRKLYKSGVSDSVMATYKQYIKL' A
#
# COMPACT_ATOMS: atom_id res chain seq x y z
N MET A 1 7.35 -9.78 -3.43
CA MET A 1 7.58 -8.65 -2.51
C MET A 1 6.25 -8.29 -1.90
N ARG A 2 6.15 -8.24 -0.56
CA ARG A 2 4.89 -7.93 0.12
C ARG A 2 4.80 -6.43 0.37
N TYR A 3 3.58 -5.91 0.41
CA TYR A 3 3.28 -4.53 0.71
C TYR A 3 2.17 -4.45 1.77
N ARG A 4 2.23 -3.45 2.63
CA ARG A 4 1.15 -3.09 3.55
C ARG A 4 0.63 -1.72 3.15
N ILE A 5 -0.68 -1.59 3.01
CA ILE A 5 -1.34 -0.34 2.70
C ILE A 5 -1.97 0.18 3.99
N GLU A 6 -1.61 1.39 4.36
CA GLU A 6 -2.13 2.07 5.54
C GLU A 6 -3.19 3.08 5.11
N TYR A 7 -4.30 3.11 5.84
CA TYR A 7 -5.42 3.99 5.55
C TYR A 7 -5.52 5.08 6.63
N ALA A 8 -5.83 6.30 6.21
CA ALA A 8 -5.86 7.47 7.07
C ALA A 8 -7.10 7.52 8.00
N ASP A 9 -8.11 6.70 7.73
CA ASP A 9 -9.41 6.71 8.41
C ASP A 9 -9.50 5.69 9.57
N GLY A 10 -8.36 5.18 10.04
CA GLY A 10 -8.31 4.22 11.14
C GLY A 10 -8.79 2.81 10.77
N ARG A 11 -9.05 2.54 9.49
CA ARG A 11 -9.34 1.18 9.01
C ARG A 11 -8.15 0.25 9.21
N ARG A 12 -8.46 -1.05 9.29
CA ARG A 12 -7.43 -2.10 9.26
C ARG A 12 -6.60 -1.98 7.99
N CYS A 13 -5.30 -2.15 8.12
CA CYS A 13 -4.39 -2.19 6.99
C CYS A 13 -4.67 -3.42 6.11
N SER A 14 -4.46 -3.28 4.80
CA SER A 14 -4.47 -4.39 3.85
C SER A 14 -3.04 -4.79 3.49
N VAL A 15 -2.88 -6.05 3.06
CA VAL A 15 -1.58 -6.59 2.63
C VAL A 15 -1.71 -7.06 1.19
N ALA A 16 -0.78 -6.62 0.34
CA ALA A 16 -0.64 -7.08 -1.03
C ALA A 16 0.60 -7.97 -1.16
N ILE A 17 0.46 -9.13 -1.80
CA ILE A 17 1.57 -10.12 -1.89
C ILE A 17 2.49 -9.90 -3.09
N SER A 18 2.09 -9.05 -4.02
CA SER A 18 2.84 -8.70 -5.22
C SER A 18 2.60 -7.24 -5.62
N ARG A 19 3.41 -6.72 -6.56
CA ARG A 19 3.18 -5.39 -7.14
C ARG A 19 1.85 -5.32 -7.89
N ASN A 20 1.48 -6.38 -8.62
CA ASN A 20 0.24 -6.38 -9.39
C ASN A 20 -0.99 -6.34 -8.49
N ASP A 21 -0.95 -7.13 -7.41
CA ASP A 21 -1.95 -7.12 -6.35
C ASP A 21 -2.05 -5.75 -5.68
N LEU A 22 -0.90 -5.12 -5.36
CA LEU A 22 -0.85 -3.75 -4.85
C LEU A 22 -1.56 -2.78 -5.81
N LEU A 23 -1.20 -2.77 -7.10
CA LEU A 23 -1.81 -1.86 -8.06
C LEU A 23 -3.32 -2.08 -8.19
N ASN A 24 -3.79 -3.32 -8.16
CA ASN A 24 -5.22 -3.61 -8.18
C ASN A 24 -5.90 -3.02 -6.94
N GLN A 25 -5.35 -3.23 -5.75
CA GLN A 25 -5.87 -2.66 -4.51
C GLN A 25 -5.86 -1.12 -4.51
N LEU A 26 -4.79 -0.48 -4.99
CA LEU A 26 -4.72 0.99 -5.07
C LEU A 26 -5.78 1.59 -6.00
N ARG A 27 -6.10 0.88 -7.10
CA ARG A 27 -7.09 1.34 -8.08
C ARG A 27 -8.53 1.13 -7.65
N THR A 28 -8.79 0.15 -6.79
CA THR A 28 -10.12 -0.18 -6.27
C THR A 28 -10.38 0.40 -4.88
N SER A 29 -9.35 0.88 -4.19
CA SER A 29 -9.49 1.51 -2.88
C SER A 29 -10.26 2.82 -2.99
N SER A 30 -11.39 2.89 -2.29
CA SER A 30 -12.17 4.11 -2.08
C SER A 30 -11.74 4.91 -0.85
N SER A 31 -10.76 4.39 -0.11
CA SER A 31 -10.31 4.95 1.17
C SER A 31 -9.05 5.76 0.98
N LYS A 32 -8.91 6.84 1.76
CA LYS A 32 -7.69 7.65 1.74
C LYS A 32 -6.51 6.84 2.28
N ILE A 33 -5.53 6.58 1.42
CA ILE A 33 -4.30 5.89 1.77
C ILE A 33 -3.35 6.88 2.43
N SER A 34 -2.87 6.56 3.64
CA SER A 34 -1.88 7.36 4.38
C SER A 34 -0.44 6.99 4.00
N ASP A 35 -0.16 5.69 3.85
CA ASP A 35 1.16 5.19 3.49
C ASP A 35 1.08 3.85 2.75
N ILE A 36 2.14 3.51 2.05
CA ILE A 36 2.36 2.20 1.44
C ILE A 36 3.74 1.72 1.86
N ARG A 37 3.80 0.63 2.63
CA ARG A 37 5.04 0.05 3.15
C ARG A 37 5.44 -1.16 2.32
N LYS A 38 6.67 -1.20 1.81
CA LYS A 38 7.26 -2.43 1.27
C LYS A 38 7.79 -3.27 2.42
N LEU A 39 7.46 -4.56 2.46
CA LEU A 39 7.85 -5.49 3.52
C LEU A 39 8.91 -6.46 3.01
N TYR A 40 10.08 -6.46 3.66
CA TYR A 40 11.18 -7.38 3.36
C TYR A 40 11.11 -8.63 4.24
N LYS A 41 11.76 -9.71 3.80
CA LYS A 41 11.86 -10.95 4.59
C LYS A 41 12.57 -10.75 5.94
N SER A 42 13.42 -9.73 6.04
CA SER A 42 14.12 -9.34 7.28
C SER A 42 13.22 -8.70 8.33
N GLY A 43 11.95 -8.41 8.02
CA GLY A 43 11.04 -7.67 8.91
C GLY A 43 11.17 -6.15 8.82
N VAL A 44 12.21 -5.65 8.15
CA VAL A 44 12.35 -4.22 7.82
C VAL A 44 11.23 -3.81 6.85
N SER A 45 10.82 -2.54 6.93
CA SER A 45 9.92 -1.94 5.96
C SER A 45 10.31 -0.51 5.61
N ASP A 46 10.05 -0.14 4.36
CA ASP A 46 10.24 1.24 3.86
C ASP A 46 8.92 1.79 3.33
N SER A 47 8.68 3.09 3.52
CA SER A 47 7.62 3.78 2.80
C SER A 47 8.00 3.88 1.33
N VAL A 48 7.07 3.48 0.46
CA VAL A 48 7.15 3.61 -0.99
C VAL A 48 6.01 4.46 -1.55
N MET A 49 5.33 5.22 -0.69
CA MET A 49 4.17 6.05 -1.06
C MET A 49 4.48 6.97 -2.23
N ALA A 50 5.65 7.63 -2.23
CA ALA A 50 6.07 8.53 -3.31
C ALA A 50 6.09 7.82 -4.68
N THR A 51 6.55 6.57 -4.74
CA THR A 51 6.61 5.78 -5.98
C THR A 51 5.23 5.40 -6.50
N TYR A 52 4.27 5.16 -5.60
CA TYR A 52 2.96 4.62 -5.95
C TYR A 52 1.83 5.67 -5.93
N LYS A 53 2.12 6.91 -5.53
CA LYS A 53 1.15 8.01 -5.43
C LYS A 53 0.32 8.19 -6.70
N GLN A 54 0.93 8.04 -7.88
CA GLN A 54 0.25 8.16 -9.18
C GLN A 54 -0.84 7.12 -9.45
N TYR A 55 -0.85 6.01 -8.71
CA TYR A 55 -1.84 4.93 -8.88
C TYR A 55 -3.00 5.02 -7.89
N ILE A 56 -2.91 5.94 -6.93
CA ILE A 56 -3.98 6.21 -5.97
C ILE A 56 -4.97 7.13 -6.65
N LYS A 57 -6.21 6.64 -6.84
CA LYS A 57 -7.30 7.50 -7.28
C LYS A 57 -7.66 8.44 -6.13
N LEU A 58 -7.66 9.74 -6.39
CA LEU A 58 -8.16 10.78 -5.49
C LEU A 58 -9.69 10.73 -5.43
#